data_AF-A0A433K4G7-F1
#
_entry.id   AF-A0A433K4G7-F1
#
_cell.length_a   1.000
_cell.length_b   1.000
_cell.length_c   1.000
_cell.angle_alpha   90.00
_cell.angle_beta   90.00
_cell.angle_gamma   90.00
#
_symmetry.space_group_name_H-M   'P 1'
#
loop_
_entity.id
_entity.type
_entity.pdbx_description
1 polymer ?
#
loop_
_entity_poly.entity_id
_entity_poly.type
_entity_poly.pdbx_seq_one_letter_code
_entity_poly.pdbx_strand_id
1 'polypeptide(L)' 'MSISPEFLLQTKSVWQKWSSTPLNQEDCRVMVDNAAGFFGVLNEWQAAIGNKNDKLPNSKSSAVS' A
#
# COMPACT_ATOMS: atom_id res chain seq x y z
N MET A 1 0.60 11.88 5.96
CA MET A 1 -0.79 11.53 6.40
C MET A 1 -0.75 11.46 7.91
N SER A 2 -1.61 12.19 8.64
CA SER A 2 -1.63 12.09 10.12
C SER A 2 -2.62 11.01 10.54
N ILE A 3 -2.16 10.04 11.34
CA ILE A 3 -3.03 8.99 11.89
C ILE A 3 -3.84 9.58 13.06
N SER A 4 -5.15 9.40 13.07
CA SER A 4 -5.99 9.91 14.16
C SER A 4 -5.86 9.05 15.44
N PRO A 5 -6.00 9.65 16.64
CA PRO A 5 -6.01 8.91 17.89
C PRO A 5 -7.07 7.80 17.94
N GLU A 6 -8.25 8.05 17.38
CA GLU A 6 -9.36 7.08 17.31
C GLU A 6 -8.97 5.86 16.47
N PHE A 7 -8.24 6.07 15.38
CA PHE A 7 -7.77 4.99 14.53
C PHE A 7 -6.71 4.13 15.24
N LEU A 8 -5.83 4.74 16.03
CA LEU A 8 -4.87 4.00 16.87
C LEU A 8 -5.60 3.18 17.95
N LEU A 9 -6.68 3.72 18.53
CA LEU A 9 -7.48 3.01 19.52
C LEU A 9 -8.19 1.78 18.92
N GLN A 10 -8.75 1.93 17.72
CA GLN A 10 -9.32 0.82 16.95
C GLN A 10 -8.27 -0.22 16.58
N THR A 11 -7.10 0.23 16.12
CA THR A 11 -5.96 -0.64 15.82
C THR A 11 -5.61 -1.48 17.05
N LYS A 12 -5.45 -0.84 18.22
CA LYS A 12 -5.21 -1.56 19.47
C LYS A 12 -6.30 -2.60 19.76
N SER A 13 -7.57 -2.21 19.67
CA SER A 13 -8.71 -3.10 19.96
C SER A 13 -8.71 -4.35 19.07
N VAL A 14 -8.42 -4.20 17.78
CA VAL A 14 -8.41 -5.30 16.81
C VAL A 14 -7.21 -6.23 17.02
N TRP A 15 -6.03 -5.66 17.27
CA TRP A 15 -4.78 -6.41 17.25
C TRP A 15 -4.36 -6.95 18.63
N GLN A 16 -4.85 -6.35 19.72
CA GLN A 16 -4.51 -6.79 21.08
C GLN A 16 -4.83 -8.25 21.34
N LYS A 17 -5.92 -8.78 20.75
CA LYS A 17 -6.31 -10.19 20.91
C LYS A 17 -5.33 -11.20 20.29
N TRP A 18 -4.45 -10.73 19.41
CA TRP A 18 -3.41 -11.52 18.74
C TRP A 18 -2.02 -11.27 19.32
N SER A 19 -1.90 -10.35 20.28
CA SER A 19 -0.63 -10.01 20.94
C SER A 19 -0.65 -10.54 22.37
N SER A 20 0.34 -11.34 22.73
CA SER A 20 0.54 -11.79 24.11
C SER A 20 1.01 -10.66 25.03
N THR A 21 1.57 -9.58 24.47
CA THR A 21 1.99 -8.38 25.19
C THR A 21 0.97 -7.24 25.02
N PRO A 22 0.76 -6.40 26.04
CA PRO A 22 -0.07 -5.21 25.91
C PRO A 22 0.50 -4.25 24.87
N LEU A 23 -0.29 -3.91 23.86
CA LEU A 23 0.06 -2.94 22.83
C LEU A 23 -0.07 -1.53 23.39
N ASN A 24 0.97 -0.73 23.23
CA ASN A 24 0.94 0.70 23.51
C ASN A 24 0.56 1.49 22.24
N GLN A 25 0.45 2.81 22.36
CA GLN A 25 0.06 3.69 21.25
C GLN A 25 1.12 3.72 20.13
N GLU A 26 2.40 3.67 20.47
CA GLU A 26 3.50 3.67 19.50
C GLU A 26 3.54 2.36 18.70
N ASP A 27 3.30 1.22 19.35
CA ASP A 27 3.17 -0.07 18.67
C ASP A 27 2.07 0.01 17.59
N CYS A 28 0.90 0.56 17.95
CA CYS A 28 -0.21 0.74 17.02
C CYS A 28 0.15 1.68 15.87
N ARG A 29 0.90 2.75 16.14
CA ARG A 29 1.36 3.69 15.11
C ARG A 29 2.27 2.99 14.10
N VAL A 30 3.25 2.24 14.58
CA VAL A 30 4.19 1.48 13.74
C VAL A 30 3.45 0.42 12.93
N MET A 31 2.47 -0.28 13.51
CA MET A 31 1.67 -1.27 12.77
C MET A 31 0.91 -0.63 11.60
N VAL A 32 0.30 0.54 11.81
CA VAL A 32 -0.40 1.27 10.76
C VAL A 32 0.56 1.73 9.67
N ASP A 33 1.71 2.29 10.04
CA ASP A 33 2.73 2.74 9.08
C ASP A 33 3.24 1.58 8.23
N ASN A 34 3.52 0.43 8.84
CA ASN A 34 3.99 -0.76 8.13
C ASN A 34 2.93 -1.28 7.15
N ALA A 35 1.66 -1.35 7.59
CA ALA A 35 0.57 -1.78 6.72
C ALA A 35 0.38 -0.82 5.54
N ALA A 36 0.34 0.49 5.80
CA ALA A 36 0.20 1.51 4.76
C ALA A 36 1.37 1.47 3.78
N GLY A 37 2.61 1.34 4.27
CA GLY A 37 3.81 1.21 3.45
C GLY A 37 3.78 -0.02 2.55
N PHE A 38 3.39 -1.18 3.09
CA PHE A 38 3.27 -2.42 2.32
C PHE A 38 2.27 -2.28 1.17
N PHE A 39 1.07 -1.77 1.45
CA PHE A 39 0.06 -1.55 0.40
C PHE A 39 0.47 -0.45 -0.60
N GLY A 40 1.25 0.54 -0.16
CA GLY A 40 1.88 1.54 -1.04
C GLY A 40 2.77 0.88 -2.10
N VAL A 41 3.66 -0.03 -1.68
CA VAL A 41 4.52 -0.79 -2.59
C VAL A 41 3.71 -1.63 -3.58
N LEU A 42 2.66 -2.32 -3.11
CA LEU A 42 1.80 -3.10 -4.00
C LEU A 42 1.10 -2.23 -5.06
N ASN A 43 0.64 -1.03 -4.66
CA ASN A 43 0.02 -0.08 -5.57
C ASN A 43 1.03 0.46 -6.62
N GLU A 44 2.26 0.75 -6.20
CA GLU A 44 3.34 1.15 -7.11
C GLU A 44 3.65 0.07 -8.15
N TRP A 45 3.70 -1.19 -7.73
CA TRP A 45 3.93 -2.31 -8.65
C TRP A 45 2.78 -2.47 -9.64
N GLN A 46 1.53 -2.36 -9.18
CA GLN A 46 0.37 -2.40 -10.06
C GLN A 46 0.40 -1.27 -11.09
N ALA A 47 0.72 -0.05 -10.68
CA ALA A 47 0.86 1.10 -11.59
C ALA A 47 1.99 0.88 -12.61
N ALA A 48 3.11 0.30 -12.18
CA ALA A 48 4.24 -0.02 -13.06
C ALA A 48 3.89 -1.11 -14.11
N ILE A 49 3.02 -2.08 -13.76
CA ILE A 49 2.53 -3.10 -14.70
C ILE A 49 1.53 -2.48 -15.68
N GLY A 50 0.56 -1.70 -15.20
CA GLY A 50 -0.42 -1.01 -16.05
C GLY A 50 0.23 -0.11 -17.10
N ASN A 51 1.22 0.69 -16.69
CA ASN A 51 1.95 1.62 -17.57
C ASN A 51 2.85 0.94 -18.62
N LYS A 52 3.16 -0.36 -18.48
CA LYS A 52 3.94 -1.10 -19.49
C LYS A 52 3.09 -1.50 -20.70
N ASN A 53 1.78 -1.70 -20.53
CA ASN A 53 0.89 -2.10 -21.63
C ASN A 53 0.50 -0.92 -22.55
N ASP A 54 0.61 0.32 -22.08
CA ASP A 54 0.28 1.52 -22.87
C ASP A 54 1.44 2.02 -23.77
N LYS A 55 2.61 1.37 -23.73
CA LYS A 55 3.78 1.74 -24.54
C LYS A 55 4.15 0.73 -25.63
N LEU A 56 3.17 0.18 -26.36
CA LEU A 56 3.47 -0.26 -27.73
C LEU A 56 3.31 0.92 -28.69
N PRO A 57 4.39 1.46 -29.27
CA PRO A 57 4.24 2.37 -30.39
C PRO A 57 3.61 1.58 -31.53
N ASN A 58 2.41 2.00 -31.95
CA ASN A 58 1.80 1.60 -33.20
C ASN A 58 2.66 2.20 -34.35
N SER A 59 3.83 1.62 -34.60
CA SER A 59 4.60 1.89 -35.82
C SER A 59 3.81 1.25 -36.95
N LYS A 60 2.94 2.06 -37.56
CA LYS A 60 2.24 1.71 -38.78
C LYS A 60 3.22 1.08 -39.77
N SER A 61 2.87 -0.12 -40.19
CA SER A 61 3.41 -0.77 -41.37
C SER A 61 3.23 0.18 -42.57
N SER A 62 4.31 0.84 -42.97
CA SER A 62 4.43 1.49 -44.28
C SER A 62 5.58 0.81 -45.00
N ALA A 63 5.31 -0.38 -45.49
CA ALA A 63 6.00 -0.95 -46.64
C ALA A 63 4.93 -1.26 -47.70
N VAL A 64 5.29 -1.03 -48.96
CA VAL A 64 4.49 -1.19 -50.19
C VAL A 64 3.81 0.09 -50.69
N SER A 65 4.54 0.84 -51.53
CA SER A 65 4.16 1.14 -52.92
C SER A 65 5.42 1.47 -53.71
#